data_AF-A0A8B6DW26-F1
#
_entry.id   AF-A0A8B6DW26-F1
#
_cell.length_a   1.000
_cell.length_b   1.000
_cell.length_c   1.000
_cell.angle_alpha   90.00
_cell.angle_beta   90.00
_cell.angle_gamma   90.00
#
_symmetry.space_group_name_H-M   'P 1'
#
loop_
_entity.id
_entity.type
_entity.pdbx_description
1 polymer ?
#
loop_
_entity_poly.entity_id
_entity_poly.type
_entity_poly.pdbx_seq_one_letter_code
_entity_poly.pdbx_strand_id
1 'polypeptide(L)'
;MHSGDLLISAAVLLSGNNFQKIQLLANILKMPLGSSTTFHKILRAYLIPVVDVFWVQHQAEILMNIKENIHKNKLVRQDWCLNALDKKETFQNVIFTDETSVEIGSDGRLFFHKPNSALQCHPAKRPKPKHSYKDNDSKHTSKSTNKWMEENDIMNNVMETPASSPDLNPIENVWSTFKNYLETVVKPKKKAELIAGIRKFWLNLSATACGKYIDHIHRVIPNVVLDEGAPSGF
;
A
#
# COMPACT_ATOMS: atom_id res chain seq x y z
N MET A 1 -45.77 17.50 -9.14
CA MET A 1 -44.75 17.24 -8.10
C MET A 1 -44.48 18.56 -7.42
N HIS A 2 -44.56 18.66 -6.09
CA HIS A 2 -44.10 19.89 -5.42
C HIS A 2 -42.57 19.85 -5.34
N SER A 3 -41.90 20.99 -5.57
CA SER A 3 -40.43 21.07 -5.52
C SER A 3 -39.88 20.65 -4.14
N GLY A 4 -40.65 20.88 -3.06
CA GLY A 4 -40.34 20.40 -1.72
C GLY A 4 -40.26 18.87 -1.61
N ASP A 5 -41.14 18.11 -2.27
CA ASP A 5 -41.11 16.64 -2.24
C ASP A 5 -39.81 16.11 -2.86
N LEU A 6 -39.33 16.74 -3.94
CA LEU A 6 -38.09 16.38 -4.62
C LEU A 6 -36.87 16.68 -3.74
N LEU A 7 -36.80 17.87 -3.16
CA LEU A 7 -35.71 18.29 -2.27
C LEU A 7 -35.62 17.41 -1.02
N ILE A 8 -36.75 17.10 -0.39
CA ILE A 8 -36.80 16.19 0.76
C ILE A 8 -36.39 14.78 0.32
N SER A 9 -36.87 14.28 -0.82
CA SER A 9 -36.49 12.95 -1.31
C SER A 9 -34.97 12.84 -1.56
N ALA A 10 -34.35 13.90 -2.08
CA ALA A 10 -32.92 13.98 -2.29
C ALA A 10 -32.14 14.03 -0.98
N ALA A 11 -32.57 14.85 -0.01
CA ALA A 11 -31.93 14.95 1.31
C ALA A 11 -31.98 13.62 2.09
N VAL A 12 -33.10 12.88 2.02
CA VAL A 12 -33.22 11.56 2.63
C VAL A 12 -32.31 10.53 1.95
N LEU A 13 -32.26 10.50 0.61
CA LEU A 13 -31.39 9.61 -0.14
C LEU A 13 -29.91 9.85 0.18
N LEU A 14 -29.44 11.09 0.03
CA LEU A 14 -28.02 11.45 0.14
C LEU A 14 -27.50 11.42 1.59
N SER A 15 -28.37 11.50 2.59
CA SER A 15 -28.00 11.31 4.00
C SER A 15 -27.97 9.84 4.45
N GLY A 16 -28.29 8.89 3.56
CA GLY A 16 -28.37 7.46 3.90
C GLY A 16 -29.50 7.11 4.89
N ASN A 17 -30.43 8.03 5.13
CA ASN A 17 -31.56 7.80 6.03
C ASN A 17 -32.67 7.02 5.34
N ASN A 18 -33.41 6.23 6.12
CA ASN A 18 -34.60 5.56 5.61
C ASN A 18 -35.84 6.46 5.74
N PHE A 19 -36.77 6.33 4.80
CA PHE A 19 -38.01 7.14 4.77
C PHE A 19 -38.82 7.00 6.07
N GLN A 20 -38.87 5.81 6.67
CA GLN A 20 -39.67 5.53 7.87
C GLN A 20 -39.21 6.33 9.10
N LYS A 21 -37.89 6.45 9.32
CA LYS A 21 -37.29 7.25 10.39
C LYS A 21 -37.58 8.74 10.21
N ILE A 22 -37.47 9.23 8.98
CA ILE A 22 -37.73 10.63 8.64
C ILE A 22 -39.23 10.95 8.75
N GLN A 23 -40.10 10.02 8.35
CA GLN A 23 -41.54 10.11 8.55
C GLN A 23 -41.92 10.16 10.04
N LEU A 24 -41.30 9.32 10.87
CA LEU A 24 -41.50 9.34 12.32
C LEU A 24 -41.09 10.69 12.93
N LEU A 25 -39.93 11.23 12.53
CA LEU A 25 -39.46 12.53 12.98
C LEU A 25 -40.40 13.67 12.55
N ALA A 26 -40.84 13.70 11.29
CA ALA A 26 -41.77 14.70 10.80
C ALA A 26 -43.13 14.64 11.52
N ASN A 27 -43.63 13.44 11.84
CA ASN A 27 -44.84 13.26 12.63
C ASN A 27 -44.70 13.87 14.03
N ILE A 28 -43.55 13.67 14.70
CA ILE A 28 -43.24 14.28 16.01
C ILE A 28 -43.19 15.81 15.91
N LEU A 29 -42.57 16.33 14.86
CA LEU A 29 -42.45 17.78 14.59
C LEU A 29 -43.71 18.41 13.96
N LYS A 30 -44.77 17.62 13.73
CA LYS A 30 -46.02 18.02 13.05
C LYS A 30 -45.79 18.63 11.65
N MET A 31 -44.74 18.19 10.95
CA MET A 31 -44.41 18.62 9.59
C MET A 31 -45.10 17.71 8.55
N PRO A 32 -45.70 18.27 7.48
CA PRO A 32 -46.26 17.46 6.40
C PRO A 32 -45.15 16.82 5.56
N LEU A 33 -45.33 15.55 5.20
CA LEU A 33 -44.48 14.82 4.26
C LEU A 33 -45.32 14.13 3.19
N GLY A 34 -44.77 14.03 1.97
CA GLY A 34 -45.36 13.23 0.90
C GLY A 34 -45.33 11.73 1.19
N SER A 35 -46.24 10.96 0.58
CA SER A 35 -46.37 9.52 0.84
C SER A 35 -45.10 8.73 0.49
N SER A 36 -44.90 7.58 1.14
CA SER A 36 -43.83 6.62 0.79
C SER A 36 -43.84 6.25 -0.70
N THR A 37 -45.01 6.07 -1.31
CA THR A 37 -45.15 5.79 -2.74
C THR A 37 -44.67 6.96 -3.60
N THR A 38 -44.99 8.20 -3.21
CA THR A 38 -44.52 9.42 -3.87
C THR A 38 -42.99 9.52 -3.78
N PHE A 39 -42.42 9.32 -2.59
CA PHE A 39 -40.97 9.30 -2.35
C PHE A 39 -40.25 8.28 -3.23
N HIS A 40 -40.68 7.01 -3.22
CA HIS A 40 -40.04 5.96 -4.04
C HIS A 40 -40.22 6.19 -5.56
N LYS A 41 -41.33 6.80 -5.99
CA LYS A 41 -41.51 7.22 -7.39
C LYS A 41 -40.55 8.34 -7.78
N ILE A 42 -40.36 9.34 -6.91
CA ILE A 42 -39.38 10.42 -7.11
C ILE A 42 -37.97 9.86 -7.17
N LEU A 43 -37.60 8.97 -6.25
CA LEU A 43 -36.30 8.29 -6.25
C LEU A 43 -36.02 7.61 -7.60
N ARG A 44 -36.88 6.68 -8.01
CA ARG A 44 -36.64 5.85 -9.21
C ARG A 44 -36.67 6.64 -10.52
N ALA A 45 -37.51 7.66 -10.62
CA ALA A 45 -37.70 8.40 -11.87
C ALA A 45 -36.72 9.58 -12.06
N TYR A 46 -36.18 10.15 -10.98
CA TYR A 46 -35.40 11.40 -11.05
C TYR A 46 -34.08 11.35 -10.29
N LEU A 47 -34.05 10.84 -9.05
CA LEU A 47 -32.86 10.96 -8.21
C LEU A 47 -31.85 9.83 -8.43
N ILE A 48 -32.30 8.57 -8.46
CA ILE A 48 -31.44 7.41 -8.69
C ILE A 48 -30.73 7.52 -10.06
N PRO A 49 -31.41 7.78 -11.20
CA PRO A 49 -30.72 7.90 -12.48
C PRO A 49 -29.67 9.02 -12.53
N VAL A 50 -29.91 10.14 -11.84
CA VAL A 50 -28.95 11.26 -11.76
C VAL A 50 -27.76 10.90 -10.87
N VAL A 51 -28.00 10.25 -9.73
CA VAL A 51 -26.93 9.74 -8.85
C VAL A 51 -26.10 8.67 -9.56
N ASP A 52 -26.73 7.75 -10.30
CA ASP A 52 -26.03 6.70 -11.05
C ASP A 52 -25.15 7.30 -12.16
N VAL A 53 -25.66 8.29 -12.92
CA VAL A 53 -24.87 9.00 -13.94
C VAL A 53 -23.68 9.74 -13.31
N PHE A 54 -23.91 10.49 -12.23
CA PHE A 54 -22.85 11.19 -11.52
C PHE A 54 -21.82 10.21 -10.93
N TRP A 55 -22.27 9.08 -10.38
CA TRP A 55 -21.40 8.05 -9.83
C TRP A 55 -20.52 7.41 -10.91
N VAL A 56 -21.08 7.05 -12.08
CA VAL A 56 -20.33 6.52 -13.21
C VAL A 56 -19.30 7.54 -13.74
N GLN A 57 -19.66 8.82 -13.82
CA GLN A 57 -18.74 9.89 -14.20
C GLN A 57 -17.59 10.01 -13.18
N HIS A 58 -17.92 10.09 -11.90
CA HIS A 58 -16.93 10.20 -10.83
C HIS A 58 -16.02 8.96 -10.74
N GLN A 59 -16.55 7.76 -10.97
CA GLN A 59 -15.75 6.54 -11.10
C GLN A 59 -14.79 6.61 -12.29
N ALA A 60 -15.23 7.12 -13.45
CA ALA A 60 -14.37 7.28 -14.61
C ALA A 60 -13.24 8.30 -14.36
N GLU A 61 -13.54 9.43 -13.72
CA GLU A 61 -12.55 10.44 -13.30
C GLU A 61 -11.53 9.86 -12.32
N ILE A 62 -11.99 9.14 -11.28
CA ILE A 62 -11.11 8.44 -10.32
C ILE A 62 -10.20 7.44 -11.05
N LEU A 63 -10.75 6.65 -11.98
CA LEU A 63 -9.98 5.67 -12.75
C LEU A 63 -8.95 6.34 -13.68
N MET A 64 -9.25 7.50 -14.26
CA MET A 64 -8.28 8.30 -15.02
C MET A 64 -7.17 8.81 -14.10
N ASN A 65 -7.51 9.44 -12.97
CA ASN A 65 -6.55 9.93 -11.98
C ASN A 65 -5.63 8.82 -11.45
N ILE A 66 -6.18 7.62 -11.17
CA ILE A 66 -5.39 6.44 -10.75
C ILE A 66 -4.43 6.01 -11.87
N LYS A 67 -4.90 5.92 -13.13
CA LYS A 67 -4.04 5.55 -14.27
C LYS A 67 -2.91 6.56 -14.49
N GLU A 68 -3.20 7.86 -14.42
CA GLU A 68 -2.20 8.92 -14.50
C GLU A 68 -1.17 8.81 -13.37
N ASN A 69 -1.62 8.60 -12.13
CA ASN A 69 -0.71 8.48 -10.98
C ASN A 69 0.17 7.23 -11.07
N ILE A 70 -0.37 6.10 -11.57
CA ILE A 70 0.42 4.90 -11.88
C ILE A 70 1.47 5.22 -12.95
N HIS A 71 1.10 5.91 -14.03
CA HIS A 71 2.05 6.28 -15.09
C HIS A 71 3.13 7.25 -14.59
N LYS A 72 2.76 8.29 -13.83
CA LYS A 72 3.70 9.21 -13.16
C LYS A 72 4.67 8.44 -12.25
N ASN A 73 4.18 7.49 -11.44
CA ASN A 73 5.03 6.69 -10.57
C ASN A 73 5.98 5.75 -11.34
N LYS A 74 5.54 5.19 -12.49
CA LYS A 74 6.44 4.44 -13.38
C LYS A 74 7.59 5.32 -13.90
N LEU A 75 7.29 6.54 -14.37
CA LEU A 75 8.31 7.47 -14.84
C LEU A 75 9.32 7.81 -13.73
N VAL A 76 8.84 8.07 -12.51
CA VAL A 76 9.71 8.31 -11.33
C VAL A 76 10.55 7.07 -10.98
N ARG A 77 9.98 5.85 -11.05
CA ARG A 77 10.73 4.58 -10.88
C ARG A 77 11.84 4.43 -11.92
N GLN A 78 11.53 4.70 -13.19
CA GLN A 78 12.48 4.57 -14.30
C GLN A 78 13.60 5.60 -14.19
N ASP A 79 13.27 6.87 -13.95
CA ASP A 79 14.24 7.96 -13.76
C ASP A 79 15.17 7.70 -12.56
N TRP A 80 14.62 7.26 -11.43
CA TRP A 80 15.44 6.86 -10.26
C TRP A 80 16.42 5.73 -10.60
N CYS A 81 15.98 4.73 -11.36
CA CYS A 81 16.82 3.62 -11.80
C CYS A 81 17.92 4.07 -12.79
N LEU A 82 17.59 4.95 -13.75
CA LEU A 82 18.55 5.54 -14.68
C LEU A 82 19.60 6.38 -13.94
N ASN A 83 19.18 7.23 -13.00
CA ASN A 83 20.05 8.04 -12.16
C ASN A 83 21.00 7.18 -11.30
N ALA A 84 20.53 6.03 -10.79
CA ALA A 84 21.37 5.09 -10.05
C ALA A 84 22.43 4.42 -10.94
N LEU A 85 22.08 4.06 -12.19
CA LEU A 85 23.01 3.49 -13.17
C LEU A 85 24.08 4.50 -13.61
N ASP A 86 23.68 5.75 -13.91
CA ASP A 86 24.59 6.82 -14.35
C ASP A 86 25.64 7.14 -13.27
N LYS A 87 25.19 7.33 -12.03
CA LYS A 87 26.05 7.56 -10.86
C LYS A 87 26.88 6.34 -10.46
N LYS A 88 26.64 5.17 -11.06
CA LYS A 88 27.21 3.87 -10.69
C LYS A 88 27.06 3.60 -9.20
N GLU A 89 25.88 3.95 -8.66
CA GLU A 89 25.63 3.79 -7.23
C GLU A 89 25.76 2.31 -6.87
N THR A 90 26.38 2.04 -5.72
CA THR A 90 26.63 0.68 -5.25
C THR A 90 25.53 0.19 -4.33
N PHE A 91 24.83 1.09 -3.63
CA PHE A 91 23.94 0.83 -2.48
C PHE A 91 24.59 0.05 -1.33
N GLN A 92 25.83 -0.41 -1.51
CA GLN A 92 26.71 -0.95 -0.48
C GLN A 92 27.07 0.09 0.56
N ASN A 93 26.65 1.34 0.38
CA ASN A 93 26.64 2.41 1.36
C ASN A 93 25.21 2.80 1.77
N VAL A 94 24.15 1.98 1.66
CA VAL A 94 22.76 2.30 2.09
C VAL A 94 22.18 1.38 3.22
N ILE A 95 21.76 1.98 4.34
CA ILE A 95 20.96 1.43 5.44
C ILE A 95 19.48 1.41 5.03
N PHE A 96 19.00 0.24 4.64
CA PHE A 96 17.59 0.02 4.32
C PHE A 96 16.73 -0.12 5.59
N THR A 97 15.59 0.57 5.63
CA THR A 97 14.61 0.56 6.73
C THR A 97 13.20 0.40 6.18
N ASP A 98 12.34 -0.28 6.93
CA ASP A 98 10.94 -0.61 6.59
C ASP A 98 10.26 -1.32 7.80
N GLU A 99 8.94 -1.50 7.76
CA GLU A 99 8.14 -2.16 8.79
C GLU A 99 7.42 -3.42 8.27
N THR A 100 7.61 -4.56 8.95
CA THR A 100 6.85 -5.79 8.66
C THR A 100 6.04 -6.31 9.85
N SER A 101 4.85 -6.83 9.56
CA SER A 101 4.06 -7.66 10.49
C SER A 101 4.44 -9.15 10.39
N VAL A 102 4.22 -9.89 11.49
CA VAL A 102 4.35 -11.35 11.61
C VAL A 102 3.28 -11.90 12.55
N GLU A 103 2.77 -13.10 12.27
CA GLU A 103 1.62 -13.70 12.97
C GLU A 103 2.04 -14.98 13.76
N ILE A 104 1.26 -15.35 14.77
CA ILE A 104 1.48 -16.55 15.60
C ILE A 104 0.40 -17.57 15.27
N GLY A 105 0.81 -18.76 14.86
CA GLY A 105 -0.10 -19.79 14.34
C GLY A 105 -0.43 -19.52 12.87
N SER A 106 0.09 -20.36 11.98
CA SER A 106 -0.40 -20.43 10.61
C SER A 106 -1.62 -21.36 10.57
N ASP A 107 -2.81 -20.77 10.69
CA ASP A 107 -4.01 -21.33 10.06
C ASP A 107 -3.76 -21.23 8.55
N GLY A 108 -3.06 -22.23 8.01
CA GLY A 108 -2.44 -22.16 6.70
C GLY A 108 -3.47 -21.82 5.62
N ARG A 109 -3.26 -20.72 4.91
CA ARG A 109 -4.06 -20.37 3.74
C ARG A 109 -3.99 -21.55 2.76
N LEU A 110 -5.12 -22.22 2.55
CA LEU A 110 -5.22 -23.35 1.63
C LEU A 110 -5.09 -22.83 0.18
N PHE A 111 -3.94 -23.07 -0.45
CA PHE A 111 -3.68 -22.71 -1.83
C PHE A 111 -3.88 -23.92 -2.76
N PHE A 112 -4.97 -23.91 -3.53
CA PHE A 112 -5.22 -24.91 -4.57
C PHE A 112 -4.39 -24.59 -5.83
N HIS A 113 -3.56 -25.54 -6.26
CA HIS A 113 -2.71 -25.38 -7.43
C HIS A 113 -3.31 -26.10 -8.66
N LYS A 114 -3.21 -25.46 -9.83
CA LYS A 114 -3.46 -26.11 -11.12
C LYS A 114 -2.20 -26.92 -11.51
N PRO A 115 -2.32 -28.11 -12.11
CA PRO A 115 -1.14 -28.86 -12.56
C PRO A 115 -0.25 -28.05 -13.52
N ASN A 116 1.07 -28.23 -13.41
CA ASN A 116 2.14 -27.71 -14.28
C ASN A 116 2.69 -26.27 -14.03
N SER A 117 2.72 -25.76 -12.79
CA SER A 117 3.52 -24.56 -12.45
C SER A 117 4.92 -24.92 -11.95
N ALA A 118 5.98 -24.48 -12.66
CA ALA A 118 7.38 -24.77 -12.33
C ALA A 118 8.10 -23.52 -11.78
N LEU A 119 8.32 -23.47 -10.45
CA LEU A 119 9.11 -22.44 -9.77
C LEU A 119 9.95 -23.07 -8.64
N GLN A 120 11.24 -22.72 -8.57
CA GLN A 120 12.17 -23.06 -7.47
C GLN A 120 13.08 -21.87 -7.17
N CYS A 121 13.56 -21.75 -5.93
CA CYS A 121 14.22 -20.56 -5.38
C CYS A 121 15.63 -20.81 -4.78
N HIS A 122 16.35 -19.70 -4.49
CA HIS A 122 17.57 -19.55 -3.63
C HIS A 122 18.96 -19.85 -4.29
N PRO A 123 20.14 -19.45 -3.72
CA PRO A 123 20.57 -18.30 -2.85
C PRO A 123 21.93 -17.58 -3.25
N ALA A 124 22.37 -16.45 -2.58
CA ALA A 124 23.63 -15.65 -2.87
C ALA A 124 24.59 -15.19 -1.66
N LYS A 125 25.23 -13.96 -1.51
CA LYS A 125 26.14 -13.41 -0.37
C LYS A 125 26.30 -11.83 -0.22
N ARG A 126 26.83 -11.20 0.89
CA ARG A 126 27.01 -9.68 1.18
C ARG A 126 28.29 -8.94 0.69
N PRO A 127 28.36 -7.55 0.66
CA PRO A 127 28.87 -6.63 1.79
C PRO A 127 27.92 -5.58 2.56
N LYS A 128 28.42 -4.42 3.11
CA LYS A 128 27.84 -3.57 4.24
C LYS A 128 27.86 -1.99 4.08
N PRO A 129 26.94 -1.17 4.72
CA PRO A 129 26.57 0.23 4.30
C PRO A 129 26.58 1.50 5.24
N LYS A 130 26.20 2.70 4.71
CA LYS A 130 26.34 4.12 5.25
C LYS A 130 25.20 5.21 5.05
N HIS A 131 24.04 5.01 4.41
CA HIS A 131 23.04 6.08 4.04
C HIS A 131 21.59 5.62 4.31
N SER A 132 20.70 6.38 4.94
CA SER A 132 19.34 5.85 5.21
C SER A 132 18.38 5.87 4.00
N TYR A 133 17.81 4.71 3.67
CA TYR A 133 16.70 4.54 2.71
C TYR A 133 15.37 4.45 3.46
N LYS A 134 14.34 5.08 2.90
CA LYS A 134 12.97 5.12 3.41
C LYS A 134 11.97 4.90 2.29
N ASP A 135 10.83 4.31 2.60
CA ASP A 135 9.63 4.38 1.75
C ASP A 135 8.96 5.76 1.90
N ASN A 136 8.21 6.17 0.86
CA ASN A 136 7.61 7.50 0.77
C ASN A 136 6.23 7.58 1.50
N ASP A 137 6.12 6.97 2.69
CA ASP A 137 4.94 7.12 3.55
C ASP A 137 4.91 8.52 4.18
N SER A 138 3.74 9.15 4.12
CA SER A 138 3.39 10.41 4.79
C SER A 138 3.87 10.55 6.25
N LYS A 139 3.96 9.44 7.01
CA LYS A 139 4.48 9.46 8.39
C LYS A 139 5.98 9.78 8.44
N HIS A 140 6.74 9.37 7.43
CA HIS A 140 8.19 9.58 7.34
C HIS A 140 8.59 10.97 6.83
N THR A 141 7.67 11.69 6.19
CA THR A 141 7.81 13.09 5.75
C THR A 141 7.08 14.07 6.67
N SER A 142 6.62 13.62 7.85
CA SER A 142 5.92 14.46 8.82
C SER A 142 6.80 15.60 9.35
N LYS A 143 6.19 16.75 9.70
CA LYS A 143 6.93 17.91 10.24
C LYS A 143 7.83 17.57 11.43
N SER A 144 7.36 16.69 12.32
CA SER A 144 8.12 16.17 13.45
C SER A 144 9.31 15.32 13.03
N THR A 145 9.15 14.49 12.00
CA THR A 145 10.23 13.63 11.49
C THR A 145 11.30 14.44 10.77
N ASN A 146 10.90 15.38 9.90
CA ASN A 146 11.83 16.24 9.17
C ASN A 146 12.63 17.12 10.16
N LYS A 147 11.96 17.74 11.14
CA LYS A 147 12.64 18.52 12.19
C LYS A 147 13.69 17.70 12.95
N TRP A 148 13.37 16.45 13.30
CA TRP A 148 14.34 15.55 13.94
C TRP A 148 15.50 15.17 13.00
N MET A 149 15.25 14.98 11.71
CA MET A 149 16.30 14.72 10.71
C MET A 149 17.25 15.91 10.51
N GLU A 150 16.71 17.13 10.53
CA GLU A 150 17.47 18.38 10.48
C GLU A 150 18.32 18.53 11.76
N GLU A 151 17.73 18.32 12.94
CA GLU A 151 18.42 18.37 14.24
C GLU A 151 19.54 17.31 14.41
N ASN A 152 19.58 16.29 13.55
CA ASN A 152 20.57 15.20 13.59
C ASN A 152 21.45 15.13 12.33
N ASP A 153 21.46 16.17 11.48
CA ASP A 153 22.26 16.26 10.24
C ASP A 153 22.07 15.11 9.22
N ILE A 154 20.99 14.34 9.34
CA ILE A 154 20.70 13.20 8.46
C ILE A 154 19.78 13.55 7.28
N MET A 155 19.08 14.69 7.30
CA MET A 155 18.12 15.08 6.25
C MET A 155 18.75 15.04 4.84
N ASN A 156 19.95 15.62 4.68
CA ASN A 156 20.69 15.64 3.42
C ASN A 156 21.28 14.28 3.01
N ASN A 157 21.16 13.26 3.86
CA ASN A 157 21.66 11.90 3.66
C ASN A 157 20.53 10.87 3.46
N VAL A 158 19.27 11.32 3.37
CA VAL A 158 18.13 10.49 3.02
C VAL A 158 18.12 10.27 1.51
N MET A 159 18.07 9.02 1.09
CA MET A 159 17.81 8.68 -0.32
C MET A 159 16.31 8.81 -0.57
N GLU A 160 15.90 9.74 -1.44
CA GLU A 160 14.54 9.77 -1.97
C GLU A 160 14.28 8.53 -2.82
N THR A 161 13.10 7.94 -2.71
CA THR A 161 12.75 6.66 -3.34
C THR A 161 11.42 6.77 -4.08
N PRO A 162 11.24 6.06 -5.20
CA PRO A 162 9.96 6.00 -5.88
C PRO A 162 8.91 5.30 -5.01
N ALA A 163 7.72 5.89 -4.93
CA ALA A 163 6.62 5.33 -4.14
C ALA A 163 6.22 3.91 -4.63
N SER A 164 5.67 3.09 -3.74
CA SER A 164 5.18 1.74 -4.06
C SER A 164 6.23 0.85 -4.77
N SER A 165 7.49 0.87 -4.29
CA SER A 165 8.62 0.17 -4.91
C SER A 165 9.33 -0.82 -3.96
N PRO A 166 8.64 -1.87 -3.48
CA PRO A 166 9.24 -2.88 -2.58
C PRO A 166 10.35 -3.69 -3.27
N ASP A 167 10.27 -3.88 -4.59
CA ASP A 167 11.30 -4.54 -5.40
C ASP A 167 12.63 -3.76 -5.41
N LEU A 168 12.59 -2.45 -5.20
CA LEU A 168 13.78 -1.60 -5.02
C LEU A 168 14.23 -1.47 -3.55
N ASN A 169 13.57 -2.17 -2.61
CA ASN A 169 13.94 -2.19 -1.19
C ASN A 169 14.52 -3.55 -0.74
N PRO A 170 15.85 -3.72 -0.74
CA PRO A 170 16.58 -4.89 -0.19
C PRO A 170 16.08 -5.49 1.14
N ILE A 171 15.42 -4.72 2.01
CA ILE A 171 14.89 -5.25 3.28
C ILE A 171 13.70 -6.21 3.08
N GLU A 172 12.93 -6.09 1.99
CA GLU A 172 11.83 -7.01 1.67
C GLU A 172 12.33 -8.45 1.47
N ASN A 173 13.52 -8.59 0.87
CA ASN A 173 14.22 -9.87 0.77
C ASN A 173 14.70 -10.40 2.15
N VAL A 174 15.00 -9.51 3.10
CA VAL A 174 15.23 -9.89 4.52
C VAL A 174 13.92 -10.40 5.12
N TRP A 175 12.79 -9.70 4.90
CA TRP A 175 11.46 -10.07 5.40
C TRP A 175 10.98 -11.41 4.86
N SER A 176 11.16 -11.68 3.57
CA SER A 176 10.87 -12.99 2.98
C SER A 176 11.67 -14.11 3.67
N THR A 177 12.99 -13.91 3.84
CA THR A 177 13.86 -14.89 4.53
C THR A 177 13.49 -15.08 6.01
N PHE A 178 13.12 -13.98 6.67
CA PHE A 178 12.75 -13.91 8.09
C PHE A 178 11.42 -14.62 8.38
N LYS A 179 10.37 -14.31 7.60
CA LYS A 179 9.05 -14.95 7.70
C LYS A 179 9.16 -16.45 7.48
N ASN A 180 9.87 -16.86 6.43
CA ASN A 180 10.15 -18.28 6.16
C ASN A 180 10.86 -18.97 7.34
N TYR A 181 11.87 -18.35 7.95
CA TYR A 181 12.53 -18.89 9.14
C TYR A 181 11.57 -19.03 10.36
N LEU A 182 10.69 -18.06 10.59
CA LEU A 182 9.68 -18.15 11.65
C LEU A 182 8.68 -19.29 11.39
N GLU A 183 8.20 -19.42 10.16
CA GLU A 183 7.21 -20.43 9.74
C GLU A 183 7.77 -21.85 9.69
N THR A 184 9.03 -22.03 9.27
CA THR A 184 9.62 -23.36 9.03
C THR A 184 10.43 -23.87 10.22
N VAL A 185 11.21 -23.01 10.88
CA VAL A 185 12.16 -23.37 11.94
C VAL A 185 11.63 -23.08 13.34
N VAL A 186 11.09 -21.87 13.58
CA VAL A 186 10.66 -21.48 14.94
C VAL A 186 9.29 -22.06 15.29
N LYS A 187 8.33 -22.01 14.36
CA LYS A 187 6.93 -22.46 14.52
C LYS A 187 6.32 -22.02 15.86
N PRO A 188 6.38 -20.72 16.19
CA PRO A 188 6.02 -20.23 17.51
C PRO A 188 4.52 -20.42 17.75
N LYS A 189 4.17 -20.94 18.93
CA LYS A 189 2.79 -21.03 19.45
C LYS A 189 2.53 -19.99 20.54
N LYS A 190 3.59 -19.39 21.09
CA LYS A 190 3.52 -18.35 22.13
C LYS A 190 4.34 -17.12 21.74
N LYS A 191 3.92 -15.94 22.22
CA LYS A 191 4.62 -14.66 22.00
C LYS A 191 6.09 -14.68 22.44
N ALA A 192 6.41 -15.40 23.52
CA ALA A 192 7.80 -15.54 23.99
C ALA A 192 8.68 -16.33 23.01
N GLU A 193 8.15 -17.39 22.41
CA GLU A 193 8.84 -18.21 21.39
C GLU A 193 9.06 -17.40 20.12
N LEU A 194 8.06 -16.62 19.69
CA LEU A 194 8.19 -15.68 18.58
C LEU A 194 9.33 -14.68 18.85
N ILE A 195 9.31 -13.96 19.98
CA ILE A 195 10.35 -12.97 20.32
C ILE A 195 11.75 -13.60 20.37
N ALA A 196 11.88 -14.80 20.93
CA ALA A 196 13.15 -15.53 20.94
C ALA A 196 13.61 -15.92 19.53
N GLY A 197 12.68 -16.38 18.68
CA GLY A 197 12.91 -16.66 17.27
C GLY A 197 13.40 -15.43 16.50
N ILE A 198 12.72 -14.30 16.65
CA ILE A 198 13.10 -13.01 16.03
C ILE A 198 14.52 -12.62 16.42
N ARG A 199 14.83 -12.61 17.73
CA ARG A 199 16.19 -12.30 18.22
C ARG A 199 17.25 -13.25 17.65
N LYS A 200 16.96 -14.55 17.60
CA LYS A 200 17.86 -15.57 17.04
C LYS A 200 18.09 -15.40 15.54
N PHE A 201 17.07 -15.00 14.77
CA PHE A 201 17.22 -14.68 13.36
C PHE A 201 18.22 -13.53 13.15
N TRP A 202 18.00 -12.40 13.84
CA TRP A 202 18.85 -11.22 13.71
C TRP A 202 20.30 -11.46 14.14
N LEU A 203 20.53 -12.20 15.24
CA LEU A 203 21.87 -12.59 15.69
C LEU A 203 22.61 -13.46 14.66
N ASN A 204 21.88 -14.28 13.89
CA ASN A 204 22.44 -15.14 12.85
C ASN A 204 22.58 -14.44 11.48
N LEU A 205 22.07 -13.21 11.32
CA LEU A 205 22.02 -12.50 10.04
C LEU A 205 23.38 -11.87 9.68
N SER A 206 24.34 -12.73 9.37
CA SER A 206 25.76 -12.40 9.24
C SER A 206 26.06 -11.17 8.36
N ALA A 207 27.24 -10.59 8.55
CA ALA A 207 27.81 -9.61 7.61
C ALA A 207 28.09 -10.20 6.21
N THR A 208 27.78 -11.48 5.96
CA THR A 208 27.72 -12.13 4.63
C THR A 208 26.29 -12.62 4.22
N ALA A 209 25.24 -12.29 5.00
CA ALA A 209 23.81 -12.32 4.59
C ALA A 209 23.33 -11.11 3.75
N CYS A 210 22.98 -9.93 4.31
CA CYS A 210 22.22 -8.86 3.61
C CYS A 210 22.71 -8.10 2.35
N GLY A 211 24.00 -7.81 2.08
CA GLY A 211 24.48 -7.34 0.78
C GLY A 211 24.08 -8.28 -0.38
N LYS A 212 23.75 -9.55 -0.10
CA LYS A 212 23.03 -10.46 -1.02
C LYS A 212 21.76 -9.82 -1.57
N TYR A 213 21.07 -9.11 -0.69
CA TYR A 213 19.83 -8.40 -0.92
C TYR A 213 20.09 -6.96 -1.42
N ILE A 214 21.24 -6.35 -1.10
CA ILE A 214 21.65 -5.05 -1.67
C ILE A 214 22.07 -5.24 -3.14
N ASP A 215 22.98 -6.16 -3.44
CA ASP A 215 23.43 -6.54 -4.78
C ASP A 215 22.29 -7.08 -5.67
N HIS A 216 21.16 -7.47 -5.07
CA HIS A 216 19.94 -7.79 -5.79
C HIS A 216 19.32 -6.55 -6.46
N ILE A 217 19.47 -5.35 -5.88
CA ILE A 217 18.98 -4.10 -6.50
C ILE A 217 19.62 -3.86 -7.88
N HIS A 218 20.89 -4.26 -8.07
CA HIS A 218 21.60 -4.19 -9.36
C HIS A 218 21.06 -5.16 -10.42
N ARG A 219 20.27 -6.16 -10.00
CA ARG A 219 19.51 -7.04 -10.91
C ARG A 219 18.13 -6.47 -11.18
N VAL A 220 17.51 -5.83 -10.19
CA VAL A 220 16.18 -5.21 -10.32
C VAL A 220 16.23 -3.98 -11.23
N ILE A 221 17.15 -3.04 -10.97
CA ILE A 221 17.26 -1.74 -11.64
C ILE A 221 17.24 -1.85 -13.18
N PRO A 222 18.04 -2.72 -13.84
CA PRO A 222 17.97 -2.88 -15.30
C PRO A 222 16.62 -3.37 -15.81
N ASN A 223 15.95 -4.28 -15.08
CA ASN A 223 14.62 -4.75 -15.46
C ASN A 223 13.57 -3.64 -15.31
N VAL A 224 13.62 -2.84 -14.23
CA VAL A 224 12.74 -1.67 -14.07
C VAL A 224 12.97 -0.64 -15.19
N VAL A 225 14.19 -0.48 -15.70
CA VAL A 225 14.46 0.41 -16.86
C VAL A 225 13.89 -0.17 -18.15
N LEU A 226 14.08 -1.47 -18.40
CA LEU A 226 13.56 -2.17 -19.59
C LEU A 226 12.03 -2.23 -19.63
N ASP A 227 11.39 -2.42 -18.48
CA ASP A 227 9.93 -2.50 -18.32
C ASP A 227 9.27 -1.11 -18.13
N GLU A 228 9.95 -0.03 -18.52
CA GLU A 228 9.45 1.36 -18.45
C GLU A 228 8.88 1.75 -17.08
N GLY A 229 9.62 1.41 -16.02
CA GLY A 229 9.26 1.69 -14.63
C GLY A 229 8.19 0.77 -14.03
N ALA A 230 7.75 -0.28 -14.74
CA ALA A 230 6.81 -1.26 -14.21
C ALA A 230 7.42 -2.12 -13.06
N PRO A 231 6.61 -2.95 -12.37
CA PRO A 231 7.12 -3.90 -11.37
C PRO A 231 8.01 -4.95 -12.04
N SER A 232 9.22 -5.14 -11.50
CA SER A 232 10.25 -6.03 -12.07
C SER A 232 10.01 -7.53 -11.88
N GLY A 233 9.00 -7.91 -11.10
CA GLY A 233 8.64 -9.31 -10.83
C GLY A 233 9.53 -10.06 -9.82
N PHE A 234 10.43 -9.35 -9.12
CA PHE A 234 11.26 -9.88 -8.03
C PHE A 234 10.59 -9.80 -6.65
#